data_AF-A0AAD4WAH5-F1
#
_entry.id   AF-A0AAD4WAH5-F1
#
_cell.length_a   1.000
_cell.length_b   1.000
_cell.length_c   1.000
_cell.angle_alpha   90.00
_cell.angle_beta   90.00
_cell.angle_gamma   90.00
#
_symmetry.space_group_name_H-M   'P 1'
#
loop_
_entity.id
_entity.type
_entity.pdbx_description
1 polymer ?
#
loop_
_entity_poly.entity_id
_entity_poly.type
_entity_poly.pdbx_seq_one_letter_code
_entity_poly.pdbx_strand_id
1 'polypeptide(L)'
;MPKGEIAMPSDYADPTGVLPERFLDRTAKIGKVIWWAPQVAILAHPTIGGFVSHCEWNSMLESLWYGVPIAMWPMKGSEVVVSAEEIGRGIREVMEKDM
;
A
#
# COMPACT_ATOMS: atom_id res chain seq x y z
N MET A 1 18.22 -20.11 -10.50
CA MET A 1 18.19 -18.78 -9.83
C MET A 1 18.53 -17.72 -10.87
N PRO A 2 17.89 -16.54 -10.88
CA PRO A 2 18.27 -15.47 -11.79
C PRO A 2 19.72 -15.07 -11.52
N LYS A 3 20.49 -14.82 -12.58
CA LYS A 3 21.95 -14.59 -12.53
C LYS A 3 22.37 -13.13 -12.32
N GLY A 4 21.44 -12.24 -11.95
CA GLY A 4 21.74 -10.83 -11.72
C GLY A 4 21.95 -10.53 -10.23
N GLU A 5 23.01 -9.81 -9.89
CA GLU A 5 23.13 -9.15 -8.58
C GLU A 5 21.96 -8.19 -8.42
N ILE A 6 21.01 -8.52 -7.54
CA ILE A 6 19.96 -7.58 -7.14
C ILE A 6 20.63 -6.64 -6.14
N ALA A 7 21.15 -5.51 -6.65
CA ALA A 7 21.65 -4.45 -5.79
C ALA A 7 20.49 -3.92 -4.92
N MET A 8 20.80 -3.51 -3.69
CA MET A 8 19.82 -2.83 -2.84
C MET A 8 19.30 -1.60 -3.60
N PRO A 9 17.98 -1.48 -3.84
CA PRO A 9 17.45 -0.36 -4.60
C PRO A 9 17.77 0.94 -3.86
N SER A 10 18.41 1.88 -4.53
CA SER A 10 18.44 3.26 -4.08
C SER A 10 17.09 3.91 -4.33
N ASP A 11 16.83 5.03 -3.65
CA ASP A 11 15.73 5.89 -4.06
C ASP A 11 15.91 6.26 -5.54
N TYR A 12 14.83 6.17 -6.32
CA TYR A 12 14.83 6.42 -7.78
C TYR A 12 15.64 5.43 -8.63
N ALA A 13 15.90 4.21 -8.14
CA ALA A 13 16.49 3.16 -8.97
C ALA A 13 15.63 2.87 -10.22
N ASP A 14 16.28 2.61 -11.36
CA ASP A 14 15.60 2.13 -12.55
C ASP A 14 14.85 0.82 -12.21
N PRO A 15 13.51 0.78 -12.34
CA PRO A 15 12.73 -0.42 -12.04
C PRO A 15 13.21 -1.66 -12.81
N THR A 16 13.83 -1.48 -13.98
CA THR A 16 14.36 -2.60 -14.78
C THR A 16 15.55 -3.30 -14.13
N GLY A 17 16.30 -2.59 -13.26
CA GLY A 17 17.45 -3.15 -12.54
C GLY A 17 17.09 -3.89 -11.24
N VAL A 18 15.87 -3.73 -10.75
CA VAL A 18 15.41 -4.28 -9.47
C VAL A 18 14.36 -5.38 -9.66
N LEU A 19 13.50 -5.22 -10.67
CA LEU A 19 12.40 -6.13 -10.93
C LEU A 19 12.85 -7.35 -11.75
N PRO A 20 12.18 -8.50 -11.61
CA PRO A 20 12.44 -9.66 -12.44
C PRO A 20 12.32 -9.33 -13.93
N GLU A 21 13.10 -10.03 -14.76
CA GLU A 21 13.09 -9.84 -16.21
C GLU A 21 11.65 -9.88 -16.76
N ARG A 22 11.33 -8.92 -17.62
CA ARG A 22 10.02 -8.78 -18.30
C ARG A 22 8.84 -8.52 -17.35
N PHE A 23 9.06 -8.19 -16.08
CA PHE A 23 7.97 -7.90 -15.13
C PHE A 23 7.10 -6.72 -15.60
N LEU A 24 7.72 -5.65 -16.09
CA LEU A 24 7.02 -4.48 -16.61
C LEU A 24 6.19 -4.85 -17.85
N ASP A 25 6.74 -5.63 -18.78
CA ASP A 25 6.01 -6.11 -19.96
C ASP A 25 4.76 -6.91 -19.59
N ARG A 26 4.88 -7.81 -18.59
CA ARG A 26 3.77 -8.65 -18.13
C ARG A 26 2.67 -7.86 -17.44
N THR A 27 2.99 -6.74 -16.81
CA THR A 27 2.05 -5.97 -15.98
C THR A 27 1.54 -4.68 -16.63
N ALA A 28 2.10 -4.26 -17.76
CA ALA A 28 1.81 -2.98 -18.41
C ALA A 28 0.32 -2.70 -18.71
N LYS A 29 -0.50 -3.74 -18.91
CA LYS A 29 -1.94 -3.60 -19.19
C LYS A 29 -2.84 -3.57 -17.96
N ILE A 30 -2.31 -3.94 -16.79
CA ILE A 30 -3.09 -4.17 -15.56
C ILE A 30 -2.56 -3.39 -14.35
N GLY A 31 -1.40 -2.76 -14.47
CA GLY A 31 -0.77 -2.05 -13.38
C GLY A 31 0.26 -1.04 -13.85
N LYS A 32 0.67 -0.18 -12.91
CA LYS A 32 1.69 0.84 -13.12
C LYS A 32 2.70 0.74 -11.99
N VAL A 33 3.98 0.71 -12.34
CA VAL A 33 5.09 0.80 -11.39
C VAL A 33 5.61 2.24 -11.42
N ILE A 34 5.56 2.91 -10.28
CA ILE A 34 6.03 4.28 -10.10
C ILE A 34 6.74 4.38 -8.76
N TRP A 35 7.72 5.27 -8.67
CA TRP A 35 8.45 5.52 -7.43
C TRP A 35 7.63 6.28 -6.39
N TRP A 36 6.94 7.34 -6.83
CA TRP A 36 6.08 8.15 -5.99
C TRP A 36 4.73 8.33 -6.66
N ALA A 37 3.68 8.34 -5.84
CA ALA A 37 2.31 8.49 -6.27
C ALA A 37 1.58 9.48 -5.36
N PRO A 38 0.59 10.23 -5.88
CA PRO A 38 -0.26 11.06 -5.03
C PRO A 38 -1.23 10.17 -4.23
N GLN A 39 -0.74 9.56 -3.14
CA GLN A 39 -1.43 8.51 -2.38
C GLN A 39 -2.85 8.92 -1.97
N VAL A 40 -3.01 10.11 -1.38
CA VAL A 40 -4.31 10.65 -0.97
C VAL A 40 -5.30 10.71 -2.15
N ALA A 41 -4.84 11.18 -3.32
CA ALA A 41 -5.70 11.29 -4.51
C ALA A 41 -6.06 9.90 -5.08
N ILE A 42 -5.17 8.92 -4.94
CA ILE A 42 -5.45 7.53 -5.32
C ILE A 42 -6.49 6.96 -4.35
N LEU A 43 -6.27 7.02 -3.05
CA LEU A 43 -7.19 6.48 -2.04
C LEU A 43 -8.58 7.14 -2.08
N ALA A 44 -8.66 8.41 -2.45
CA ALA A 44 -9.92 9.12 -2.65
C ALA A 44 -10.69 8.68 -3.91
N HIS A 45 -10.06 7.93 -4.82
CA HIS A 45 -10.68 7.58 -6.09
C HIS A 45 -11.63 6.39 -5.94
N PRO A 46 -12.90 6.48 -6.39
CA PRO A 46 -13.93 5.46 -6.12
C PRO A 46 -13.67 4.09 -6.74
N THR A 47 -12.73 3.99 -7.68
CA THR A 47 -12.35 2.71 -8.31
C THR A 47 -11.31 1.93 -7.49
N ILE A 48 -10.79 2.49 -6.39
CA ILE A 48 -9.84 1.77 -5.53
C ILE A 48 -10.62 0.79 -4.65
N GLY A 49 -10.34 -0.50 -4.85
CA GLY A 49 -10.96 -1.59 -4.10
C GLY A 49 -10.20 -2.04 -2.85
N GLY A 50 -8.95 -1.58 -2.66
CA GLY A 50 -8.14 -1.96 -1.51
C GLY A 50 -6.72 -1.40 -1.55
N PHE A 51 -6.06 -1.40 -0.39
CA PHE A 51 -4.73 -0.85 -0.18
C PHE A 51 -3.84 -1.84 0.57
N VAL A 52 -2.73 -2.28 -0.04
CA VAL A 52 -1.69 -3.02 0.68
C VAL A 52 -0.72 -2.00 1.26
N SER A 53 -0.56 -2.00 2.57
CA SER A 53 0.22 -0.97 3.28
C SER A 53 1.16 -1.60 4.30
N HIS A 54 2.31 -0.98 4.51
CA HIS A 54 3.24 -1.37 5.58
C HIS A 54 2.82 -0.89 6.97
N CYS A 55 1.61 -0.31 7.06
CA CYS A 55 0.94 0.06 8.30
C CYS A 55 1.62 1.20 9.08
N GLU A 56 2.20 2.16 8.38
CA GLU A 56 2.47 3.47 8.97
C GLU A 56 1.17 4.24 9.26
N TRP A 57 1.17 5.01 10.34
CA TRP A 57 -0.02 5.66 10.89
C TRP A 57 -0.74 6.58 9.89
N ASN A 58 0.01 7.40 9.13
CA ASN A 58 -0.59 8.32 8.15
C ASN A 58 -1.30 7.56 7.03
N SER A 59 -0.65 6.54 6.47
CA SER A 59 -1.22 5.70 5.42
C SER A 59 -2.46 4.94 5.90
N MET A 60 -2.49 4.51 7.17
CA MET A 60 -3.68 3.89 7.77
C MET A 60 -4.83 4.89 7.90
N LEU A 61 -4.56 6.11 8.40
CA LEU A 61 -5.57 7.15 8.54
C LEU A 61 -6.15 7.60 7.20
N GLU A 62 -5.33 7.75 6.17
CA GLU A 62 -5.80 8.09 4.82
C GLU A 62 -6.72 7.01 4.26
N SER A 63 -6.35 5.74 4.40
CA SER A 63 -7.20 4.62 3.95
C SER A 63 -8.52 4.57 4.71
N LEU A 64 -8.48 4.80 6.03
CA LEU A 64 -9.66 4.89 6.87
C LEU A 64 -10.58 6.04 6.43
N TRP A 65 -10.00 7.22 6.24
CA TRP A 65 -10.73 8.43 5.85
C TRP A 65 -11.52 8.24 4.56
N TYR A 66 -10.94 7.53 3.58
CA TYR A 66 -11.60 7.22 2.31
C TYR A 66 -12.32 5.87 2.27
N GLY A 67 -12.40 5.15 3.39
CA GLY A 67 -13.11 3.87 3.48
C GLY A 67 -12.50 2.74 2.63
N VAL A 68 -11.20 2.80 2.35
CA VAL A 68 -10.50 1.79 1.55
C VAL A 68 -10.02 0.64 2.46
N PRO A 69 -10.39 -0.62 2.19
CA PRO A 69 -9.91 -1.77 2.97
C PRO A 69 -8.39 -1.93 2.90
N ILE A 70 -7.76 -2.18 4.06
CA ILE A 70 -6.31 -2.37 4.15
C ILE A 70 -5.95 -3.85 4.26
N ALA A 71 -5.07 -4.31 3.37
CA ALA A 71 -4.32 -5.55 3.54
C ALA A 71 -2.99 -5.21 4.24
N MET A 72 -2.88 -5.59 5.50
CA MET A 72 -1.75 -5.19 6.36
C MET A 72 -0.48 -6.00 6.05
N TRP A 73 0.63 -5.31 5.79
CA TRP A 73 1.96 -5.88 5.60
C TRP A 73 2.98 -5.20 6.53
N PRO A 74 2.88 -5.35 7.86
CA PRO A 74 3.70 -4.59 8.80
C PRO A 74 5.20 -4.86 8.59
N MET A 75 5.99 -3.77 8.46
CA MET A 75 7.45 -3.83 8.36
C MET A 75 8.09 -3.28 9.65
N LYS A 76 9.28 -3.79 10.01
CA LYS A 76 9.95 -3.51 11.28
C LYS A 76 10.18 -2.00 11.45
N GLY A 77 9.57 -1.38 12.45
CA GLY A 77 9.64 0.07 12.71
C GLY A 77 8.28 0.76 12.86
N SER A 78 7.17 0.09 12.55
CA SER A 78 5.83 0.58 12.88
C SER A 78 5.61 0.51 14.40
N GLU A 79 5.56 1.67 15.07
CA GLU A 79 5.39 1.77 16.53
C GLU A 79 4.04 1.26 17.03
N VAL A 80 3.08 1.02 16.13
CA VAL A 80 1.72 0.62 16.48
C VAL A 80 1.32 -0.64 15.70
N VAL A 81 1.34 -1.78 16.40
CA VAL A 81 0.63 -2.99 15.96
C VAL A 81 -0.77 -2.91 16.58
N VAL A 82 -1.71 -2.27 15.90
CA VAL A 82 -3.14 -2.45 16.24
C VAL A 82 -3.64 -3.68 15.49
N SER A 83 -4.41 -4.53 16.16
CA SER A 83 -5.10 -5.63 15.46
C SER A 83 -6.07 -5.05 14.43
N ALA A 84 -6.10 -5.60 13.21
CA ALA A 84 -7.13 -5.25 12.21
C ALA A 84 -8.56 -5.39 12.78
N GLU A 85 -8.74 -6.28 13.74
CA GLU A 85 -10.01 -6.54 14.41
C GLU A 85 -10.41 -5.40 15.38
N GLU A 86 -9.44 -4.75 16.02
CA GLU A 86 -9.66 -3.59 16.89
C GLU A 86 -9.93 -2.33 16.07
N ILE A 87 -9.21 -2.16 14.97
CA ILE A 87 -9.50 -1.11 13.98
C ILE A 87 -10.91 -1.31 13.42
N GLY A 88 -11.25 -2.52 12.97
CA GLY A 88 -12.59 -2.83 12.45
C GLY A 88 -13.72 -2.57 13.45
N ARG A 89 -13.50 -2.88 14.74
CA ARG A 89 -14.44 -2.52 15.81
C ARG A 89 -14.57 -1.02 16.00
N GLY A 90 -13.45 -0.30 16.09
CA GLY A 90 -13.45 1.15 16.27
C GLY A 90 -14.13 1.89 15.12
N ILE A 91 -13.87 1.49 13.87
CA ILE A 91 -14.52 2.06 12.68
C ILE A 91 -16.02 1.84 12.72
N ARG A 92 -16.46 0.59 12.98
CA ARG A 92 -17.88 0.27 13.09
C ARG A 92 -18.56 1.10 14.17
N GLU A 93 -17.93 1.25 15.34
CA GLU A 93 -18.50 2.01 16.45
C GLU A 93 -18.59 3.51 16.14
N VAL A 94 -17.64 4.09 15.41
CA VAL A 94 -17.70 5.49 14.95
C VAL A 94 -18.78 5.67 13.88
N MET A 95 -18.83 4.79 12.88
CA MET A 95 -19.83 4.86 11.81
C MET A 95 -21.26 4.62 12.30
N GLU A 96 -21.46 3.81 13.36
CA GLU A 96 -22.76 3.57 13.98
C GLU A 96 -23.20 4.73 14.91
N LYS A 97 -22.28 5.57 15.39
CA LYS A 97 -22.61 6.75 16.22
C LYS A 97 -23.03 7.98 15.43
N ASP A 98 -22.67 8.04 14.14
CA ASP A 98 -23.00 9.14 13.24
C ASP A 98 -24.29 8.88 12.41
N MET A 99 -25.08 7.85 12.76
CA MET A 99 -26.41 7.53 12.18
C MET A 99 -27.55 7.71 13.17
#